data_AF-A0A3N6H8K3-F1
#
_entry.id   AF-A0A3N6H8K3-F1
#
_cell.length_a   1.000
_cell.length_b   1.000
_cell.length_c   1.000
_cell.angle_alpha   90.00
_cell.angle_beta   90.00
_cell.angle_gamma   90.00
#
_symmetry.space_group_name_H-M   'P 1'
#
loop_
_entity.id
_entity.type
_entity.pdbx_description
1 polymer ?
#
loop_
_entity_poly.entity_id
_entity_poly.type
_entity_poly.pdbx_seq_one_letter_code
_entity_poly.pdbx_strand_id
1 'polypeptide(L)' 'MRWRWRTGDVAIWDNRATQHYGVDDSDDHDRSLRRVTVDGDIPVGTDGRRSVLLSPDEVPAPGFGIASGASTAA' A
#
# COMPACT_ATOMS: atom_id res chain seq x y z
N MET A 1 -7.74 13.83 -7.41
CA MET A 1 -6.43 14.18 -8.02
C MET A 1 -6.14 13.18 -9.12
N ARG A 2 -5.62 13.61 -10.29
CA ARG A 2 -5.18 12.72 -11.38
C ARG A 2 -3.77 13.15 -11.79
N TRP A 3 -2.81 12.24 -11.64
CA TRP A 3 -1.41 12.49 -12.00
C TRP A 3 -1.09 11.96 -13.39
N ARG A 4 -0.33 12.74 -14.17
CA ARG A 4 0.21 12.31 -15.47
C ARG A 4 1.69 11.99 -15.28
N TRP A 5 2.02 10.72 -15.23
CA TRP A 5 3.37 10.23 -14.98
C TRP A 5 4.37 10.66 -16.05
N ARG A 6 5.58 11.01 -15.62
CA ARG A 6 6.77 11.20 -16.44
C ARG A 6 7.94 10.43 -15.85
N THR A 7 8.95 10.16 -16.67
CA THR A 7 10.20 9.56 -16.19
C THR A 7 10.83 10.40 -15.09
N GLY A 8 11.13 9.77 -13.96
CA GLY A 8 11.70 10.42 -12.77
C GLY A 8 10.68 10.83 -11.71
N ASP A 9 9.37 10.79 -12.01
CA ASP A 9 8.34 11.10 -11.04
C ASP A 9 8.27 10.03 -9.93
N VAL A 10 8.00 10.49 -8.72
CA VAL A 10 7.67 9.65 -7.56
C VAL A 10 6.41 10.20 -6.92
N ALA A 11 5.44 9.32 -6.64
CA ALA A 11 4.28 9.66 -5.84
C ALA A 11 4.34 8.94 -4.50
N ILE A 12 3.93 9.64 -3.44
CA ILE A 12 3.73 9.10 -2.11
C ILE A 12 2.29 9.40 -1.74
N TRP A 13 1.58 8.41 -1.20
CA TRP A 13 0.21 8.58 -0.73
C TRP A 13 0.03 7.90 0.63
N ASP A 14 -0.86 8.45 1.46
CA ASP A 14 -1.28 7.82 2.70
C ASP A 14 -2.36 6.79 2.40
N ASN A 15 -2.03 5.51 2.51
CA ASN A 15 -2.94 4.41 2.25
C ASN A 15 -4.04 4.26 3.32
N ARG A 16 -3.99 5.01 4.42
CA ARG A 16 -5.07 5.06 5.44
C ARG A 16 -6.18 6.05 5.07
N ALA A 17 -5.90 7.03 4.22
CA ALA A 17 -6.82 8.12 3.90
C ALA A 17 -7.14 8.25 2.41
N THR A 18 -6.56 7.39 1.56
CA THR A 18 -6.71 7.50 0.11
C THR A 18 -7.10 6.17 -0.53
N GLN A 19 -7.85 6.28 -1.62
CA GLN A 19 -7.95 5.24 -2.63
C GLN A 19 -7.34 5.80 -3.92
N HIS A 20 -6.78 4.91 -4.75
CA HIS A 20 -6.21 5.30 -6.03
C HIS A 20 -6.59 4.27 -7.09
N TYR A 21 -6.59 4.73 -8.34
CA TYR A 21 -6.93 3.91 -9.49
C TYR A 21 -5.88 4.13 -10.58
N GLY A 22 -5.27 3.03 -11.03
CA GLY A 22 -4.45 3.02 -12.23
C GLY A 22 -5.36 3.01 -13.44
N VAL A 23 -5.54 4.17 -14.08
CA VAL A 23 -6.35 4.26 -15.31
C VAL A 23 -5.73 3.38 -16.39
N ASP A 24 -6.57 2.56 -17.01
CA ASP A 24 -6.23 1.71 -18.15
C ASP A 24 -6.47 2.50 -19.44
N ASP A 25 -5.60 3.48 -19.69
CA ASP A 25 -5.64 4.40 -20.84
C ASP A 25 -4.33 4.42 -21.65
N SER A 26 -3.52 3.36 -21.53
CA SER A 26 -2.25 3.21 -22.25
C SER A 26 -2.35 2.46 -23.58
N ASP A 27 -3.53 1.97 -23.95
CA ASP A 27 -3.73 1.08 -25.11
C ASP A 27 -2.69 -0.07 -25.09
N ASP A 28 -1.99 -0.30 -26.20
CA ASP A 28 -0.95 -1.34 -26.32
C ASP A 28 0.43 -0.93 -25.74
N HIS A 29 0.55 0.26 -25.13
CA HIS A 29 1.84 0.71 -24.59
C HIS A 29 2.13 0.04 -23.24
N ASP A 30 3.31 -0.57 -23.13
CA ASP A 30 3.78 -1.09 -21.84
C ASP A 30 3.96 0.04 -20.81
N ARG A 31 3.43 -0.18 -19.61
CA ARG A 31 3.49 0.77 -18.50
C ARG A 31 3.84 0.07 -17.20
N SER A 32 5.12 0.15 -16.85
CA SER A 32 5.67 -0.44 -15.64
C SER A 32 6.02 0.62 -14.58
N LEU A 33 5.59 0.39 -13.33
CA LEU A 33 5.95 1.19 -12.15
C LEU A 33 6.49 0.28 -11.04
N ARG A 34 7.35 0.81 -10.18
CA ARG A 34 7.87 0.11 -8.99
C ARG A 34 7.20 0.66 -7.74
N ARG A 35 6.76 -0.21 -6.85
CA ARG A 35 6.08 0.16 -5.60
C ARG A 35 6.83 -0.38 -4.39
N VAL A 36 6.99 0.48 -3.40
CA VAL A 36 7.35 0.09 -2.03
C VAL A 36 6.14 0.39 -1.15
N THR A 37 5.80 -0.54 -0.26
CA THR A 37 4.76 -0.35 0.74
C THR A 37 5.41 -0.33 2.11
N VAL A 38 4.94 0.55 2.99
CA VAL A 38 5.33 0.59 4.40
C VAL A 38 4.20 -0.02 5.23
N ASP A 39 4.55 -0.82 6.22
CA ASP A 39 3.57 -1.49 7.08
C ASP A 39 2.71 -0.49 7.84
N GLY A 40 1.45 -0.86 7.99
CA GLY A 40 0.48 -0.12 8.79
C GLY A 40 0.24 -0.74 10.16
N ASP A 41 -0.67 -0.12 10.89
CA ASP A 41 -1.25 -0.59 12.14
C ASP A 41 -2.67 -1.16 11.92
N ILE A 42 -3.25 -1.75 12.96
CA ILE A 42 -4.61 -2.30 12.91
C ILE A 42 -5.62 -1.14 13.00
N PRO A 43 -6.58 -1.02 12.07
CA PRO A 43 -7.60 0.03 12.12
C PRO A 43 -8.43 -0.01 13.41
N VAL A 44 -8.85 1.17 13.87
CA VAL A 44 -9.69 1.35 15.05
C VAL A 44 -10.97 2.09 14.66
N GLY A 45 -12.11 1.53 15.03
CA GLY A 45 -13.42 2.16 14.84
C GLY A 45 -13.57 3.43 15.68
N THR A 46 -14.57 4.24 15.35
CA THR A 46 -14.89 5.47 16.10
C THR A 46 -15.34 5.21 17.54
N ASP A 47 -15.71 3.97 17.85
CA ASP A 47 -16.04 3.45 19.18
C ASP A 47 -14.81 2.91 19.95
N GLY A 48 -13.61 3.00 19.36
CA GLY A 48 -12.37 2.49 19.95
C GLY A 48 -12.13 0.99 19.72
N ARG A 49 -13.02 0.26 19.05
CA ARG A 49 -12.84 -1.17 18.77
C ARG A 49 -11.83 -1.38 17.65
N ARG A 50 -10.85 -2.27 17.84
CA ARG A 50 -9.89 -2.67 16.80
C ARG A 50 -10.55 -3.62 15.80
N SER A 51 -10.13 -3.57 14.53
CA SER A 51 -10.49 -4.61 13.55
C SER A 51 -10.05 -6.00 14.03
N VAL A 52 -10.83 -7.02 13.67
CA VAL A 52 -10.59 -8.42 14.03
C VAL A 52 -10.32 -9.22 12.76
N LEU A 53 -9.29 -10.07 12.79
CA LEU A 53 -9.00 -11.01 11.72
C LEU A 53 -9.99 -12.18 11.79
N LEU A 54 -10.70 -12.45 10.69
CA LEU A 54 -11.66 -13.57 10.62
C LEU A 54 -11.06 -14.84 10.00
N SER A 55 -10.16 -14.66 9.04
CA SER A 55 -9.43 -15.72 8.36
C SER A 55 -8.32 -15.09 7.52
N PRO A 56 -7.11 -15.67 7.43
CA PRO A 56 -6.60 -16.83 8.19
C PRO A 56 -6.47 -16.55 9.71
N ASP A 57 -5.99 -17.52 10.51
CA ASP A 57 -5.87 -17.38 11.97
C ASP A 57 -4.74 -16.43 12.42
N GLU A 58 -3.76 -16.18 11.55
CA GLU A 58 -2.63 -15.27 11.80
C GLU A 58 -2.38 -14.38 10.57
N VAL A 59 -1.80 -13.18 10.78
CA VAL A 59 -1.44 -12.29 9.67
C VAL A 59 -0.28 -12.94 8.89
N PRO A 60 -0.44 -13.22 7.59
CA PRO A 60 0.62 -13.84 6.82
C PRO A 60 1.83 -12.91 6.70
N ALA A 61 3.02 -13.49 6.66
CA ALA A 61 4.23 -12.76 6.32
C ALA A 61 4.08 -12.06 4.96
N PRO A 62 4.71 -10.89 4.75
CA PRO A 62 4.64 -10.20 3.48
C PRO A 62 5.15 -11.10 2.35
N GLY A 63 4.39 -11.19 1.26
CA GLY A 63 4.76 -11.99 0.09
C GLY A 63 6.00 -11.46 -0.65
N PHE A 64 6.41 -10.21 -0.37
CA PHE A 64 7.59 -9.57 -0.97
C PHE A 64 8.26 -8.65 0.06
N GLY A 65 9.58 -8.77 0.20
CA GLY A 65 10.39 -7.94 1.10
C GLY A 65 10.29 -8.33 2.57
N ILE A 66 11.08 -7.64 3.40
CA ILE A 66 10.96 -7.73 4.87
C ILE A 66 9.81 -6.85 5.34
N ALA A 67 9.15 -7.23 6.44
CA ALA A 67 8.26 -6.31 7.13
C ALA A 67 9.05 -5.06 7.52
N SER A 68 8.61 -3.89 7.06
CA SER A 68 9.22 -2.60 7.40
C SER A 68 9.25 -2.34 8.91
N GLY A 69 8.32 -2.93 9.67
CA GLY A 69 8.34 -2.92 11.14
C GLY A 69 9.54 -3.65 11.76
N ALA A 70 10.24 -4.49 11.00
CA ALA A 70 11.52 -5.12 11.38
C ALA A 70 12.74 -4.31 10.90
N SER A 71 12.56 -3.29 10.06
CA SER A 71 13.64 -2.49 9.49
C SER A 71 14.16 -1.39 10.42
N THR A 72 13.62 -1.25 11.63
CA THR A 72 14.08 -0.31 12.66
C THR A 72 14.94 -0.95 13.75
N ALA A 73 15.26 -2.24 13.63
CA ALA A 73 16.24 -2.91 14.47
C ALA A 73 17.64 -2.85 13.84
N ALA A 74 18.27 -1.68 13.91
CA ALA A 74 19.70 -1.49 13.71
C ALA A 74 20.23 -0.51 14.77
#